data_AF-A0A157SWJ8-F1
#
_entry.id   AF-A0A157SWJ8-F1
#
_cell.length_a   1.000
_cell.length_b   1.000
_cell.length_c   1.000
_cell.angle_alpha   90.00
_cell.angle_beta   90.00
_cell.angle_gamma   90.00
#
_symmetry.space_group_name_H-M   'P 1'
#
loop_
_entity.id
_entity.type
_entity.pdbx_description
1 polymer ?
#
loop_
_entity_poly.entity_id
_entity_poly.type
_entity_poly.pdbx_seq_one_letter_code
_entity_poly.pdbx_strand_id
1 'polypeptide(L)'
;MSFKDDAQLYAREQQFGYLEGESDVLVISFAGLEGRPHFQFYGTLKALGYNALFLSDQKKAWYNTGLACFGDGVEYTLYILNHLTNYFDPDKIFLIGGSMGGHGALLFASLLGKGHVLALSPQVLLKPHYAWYPENEGDARYTDLSQLSFENNTLTVISSEFPLDVLSLSRIANVRCREGTFLVVAQQHNLAKVLKAKGLLAQFIAHWIRHREVAFFEPVADGRLGAPYSEALEALLDASYQAKWKDALPAADLFSLSQRNSHYLDCQIALTYFFNGRFEESLKFAEMSTVKAPQYINAYVYYVANLAAMGVWHKALSFYDECVWLQVESGQPKDAFLVSCADALGKLRKRRAAIRVREHVREIGGNPGLQRGNTFQLGRLHFEVGALKKSREVFNALMDEGIDDWMSQRAAEFYLPELAAALAAASA
;
A
#
# COMPACT_ATOMS: atom_id res chain seq x y z
N MET A 1 2.51 42.00 -13.21
CA MET A 1 1.66 41.01 -13.89
C MET A 1 0.65 40.52 -12.89
N SER A 2 -0.65 40.54 -13.22
CA SER A 2 -1.71 40.13 -12.29
C SER A 2 -1.82 38.60 -12.33
N PHE A 3 -1.81 37.95 -11.15
CA PHE A 3 -1.94 36.49 -11.03
C PHE A 3 -3.24 35.94 -11.67
N LYS A 4 -4.23 36.81 -11.92
CA LYS A 4 -5.53 36.46 -12.49
C LYS A 4 -5.46 36.03 -13.96
N ASP A 5 -4.45 36.47 -14.71
CA ASP A 5 -4.38 36.21 -16.15
C ASP A 5 -3.68 34.87 -16.50
N ASP A 6 -2.90 34.30 -15.58
CA ASP A 6 -2.18 33.01 -15.76
C ASP A 6 -2.89 31.80 -15.14
N ALA A 7 -4.02 32.02 -14.46
CA ALA A 7 -4.80 30.97 -13.81
C ALA A 7 -5.39 29.92 -14.76
N GLN A 8 -5.76 30.37 -15.96
CA GLN A 8 -6.23 29.50 -17.03
C GLN A 8 -5.08 28.69 -17.67
N LEU A 9 -3.82 28.94 -17.30
CA LEU A 9 -2.64 28.35 -17.92
C LEU A 9 -2.12 27.06 -17.26
N TYR A 10 -2.62 26.65 -16.08
CA TYR A 10 -2.02 25.57 -15.27
C TYR A 10 -2.49 24.14 -15.57
N ALA A 11 -3.14 23.93 -16.72
CA ALA A 11 -3.58 22.60 -17.18
C ALA A 11 -2.47 21.75 -17.85
N ARG A 12 -1.25 22.26 -18.02
CA ARG A 12 -0.24 21.57 -18.86
C ARG A 12 0.33 20.27 -18.27
N GLU A 13 0.31 20.08 -16.95
CA GLU A 13 0.81 18.84 -16.30
C GLU A 13 -0.04 18.32 -15.13
N GLN A 14 -1.18 18.97 -14.82
CA GLN A 14 -2.08 18.54 -13.73
C GLN A 14 -1.36 18.36 -12.37
N GLN A 15 -0.31 19.14 -12.12
CA GLN A 15 0.51 19.13 -10.89
C GLN A 15 0.08 20.19 -9.87
N PHE A 16 -0.43 21.32 -10.35
CA PHE A 16 -0.83 22.43 -9.50
C PHE A 16 -2.16 23.02 -9.96
N GLY A 17 -2.99 23.40 -9.00
CA GLY A 17 -4.21 24.15 -9.23
C GLY A 17 -4.54 24.99 -8.01
N TYR A 18 -5.47 25.92 -8.17
CA TYR A 18 -5.95 26.73 -7.06
C TYR A 18 -7.45 27.00 -7.18
N LEU A 19 -8.04 27.43 -6.07
CA LEU A 19 -9.42 27.83 -5.94
C LEU A 19 -9.46 29.12 -5.11
N GLU A 20 -10.07 30.17 -5.65
CA GLU A 20 -10.46 31.35 -4.88
C GLU A 20 -11.85 31.10 -4.27
N GLY A 21 -11.93 31.20 -2.95
CA GLY A 21 -13.15 31.16 -2.16
C GLY A 21 -13.37 32.49 -1.42
N GLU A 22 -14.37 32.53 -0.55
CA GLU A 22 -14.70 33.73 0.24
C GLU A 22 -14.16 33.69 1.68
N SER A 23 -13.45 32.61 2.05
CA SER A 23 -12.92 32.43 3.40
C SER A 23 -11.53 33.05 3.58
N ASP A 24 -11.31 33.62 4.76
CA ASP A 24 -10.03 33.97 5.40
C ASP A 24 -9.04 32.79 5.59
N VAL A 25 -9.46 31.56 5.31
CA VAL A 25 -8.66 30.35 5.44
C VAL A 25 -8.09 29.91 4.11
N LEU A 26 -6.79 29.59 4.09
CA LEU A 26 -6.13 28.91 2.97
C LEU A 26 -5.90 27.43 3.28
N VAL A 27 -6.36 26.55 2.40
CA VAL A 27 -6.13 25.10 2.48
C VAL A 27 -5.15 24.65 1.40
N ILE A 28 -4.01 24.10 1.79
CA ILE A 28 -3.03 23.49 0.90
C ILE A 28 -3.27 21.97 0.89
N SER A 29 -3.79 21.46 -0.22
CA SER A 29 -4.17 20.07 -0.41
C SER A 29 -3.11 19.32 -1.21
N PHE A 30 -2.61 18.23 -0.65
CA PHE A 30 -1.63 17.35 -1.29
C PHE A 30 -2.30 16.04 -1.70
N ALA A 31 -2.21 15.68 -2.97
CA ALA A 31 -2.77 14.45 -3.50
C ALA A 31 -1.91 13.22 -3.12
N GLY A 32 -2.59 12.13 -2.75
CA GLY A 32 -2.02 10.78 -2.69
C GLY A 32 -1.91 10.11 -4.07
N LEU A 33 -1.41 8.87 -4.11
CA LEU A 33 -1.21 8.11 -5.36
C LEU A 33 -2.50 7.97 -6.20
N GLU A 34 -3.62 7.65 -5.55
CA GLU A 34 -4.96 7.49 -6.16
C GLU A 34 -5.60 8.84 -6.55
N GLY A 35 -5.06 9.96 -6.08
CA GLY A 35 -5.58 11.28 -6.43
C GLY A 35 -5.40 11.58 -7.91
N ARG A 36 -4.47 10.90 -8.59
CA ARG A 36 -3.95 11.33 -9.89
C ARG A 36 -4.80 10.87 -11.08
N PRO A 37 -4.86 11.69 -12.14
CA PRO A 37 -4.18 12.99 -12.25
C PRO A 37 -4.98 14.15 -11.61
N HIS A 38 -6.02 13.85 -10.86
CA HIS A 38 -6.89 14.84 -10.23
C HIS A 38 -6.29 15.41 -8.93
N PHE A 39 -6.94 16.47 -8.44
CA PHE A 39 -6.63 17.02 -7.13
C PHE A 39 -7.47 16.34 -6.06
N GLN A 40 -6.82 15.73 -5.07
CA GLN A 40 -7.51 15.19 -3.91
C GLN A 40 -8.22 16.32 -3.16
N PHE A 41 -9.43 16.04 -2.66
CA PHE A 41 -10.29 16.99 -1.94
C PHE A 41 -10.85 18.18 -2.75
N TYR A 42 -10.59 18.30 -4.06
CA TYR A 42 -11.08 19.43 -4.88
C TYR A 42 -12.57 19.70 -4.74
N GLY A 43 -13.40 18.68 -5.01
CA GLY A 43 -14.86 18.83 -4.91
C GLY A 43 -15.32 19.19 -3.50
N THR A 44 -14.64 18.67 -2.48
CA THR A 44 -14.94 18.97 -1.07
C THR A 44 -14.62 20.42 -0.72
N LEU A 45 -13.40 20.88 -1.01
CA LEU A 45 -12.98 22.25 -0.68
C LEU A 45 -13.75 23.29 -1.49
N LYS A 46 -14.08 22.98 -2.76
CA LYS A 46 -14.97 23.80 -3.58
C LYS A 46 -16.36 23.94 -2.97
N ALA A 47 -16.97 22.85 -2.51
CA ALA A 47 -18.28 22.88 -1.89
C ALA A 47 -18.29 23.64 -0.55
N LEU A 48 -17.15 23.72 0.13
CA LEU A 48 -17.00 24.43 1.41
C LEU A 48 -16.61 25.92 1.25
N GLY A 49 -16.30 26.39 0.03
CA GLY A 49 -16.01 27.79 -0.26
C GLY A 49 -14.66 28.30 0.29
N TYR A 50 -13.71 27.41 0.54
CA TYR A 50 -12.37 27.80 1.02
C TYR A 50 -11.45 28.25 -0.11
N ASN A 51 -10.53 29.17 0.19
CA ASN A 51 -9.36 29.35 -0.64
C ASN A 51 -8.51 28.08 -0.57
N ALA A 52 -8.05 27.58 -1.72
CA ALA A 52 -7.27 26.35 -1.75
C ALA A 52 -6.16 26.34 -2.80
N LEU A 53 -5.04 25.73 -2.43
CA LEU A 53 -3.97 25.31 -3.34
C LEU A 53 -4.01 23.79 -3.43
N PHE A 54 -3.87 23.25 -4.63
CA PHE A 54 -3.86 21.82 -4.88
C PHE A 54 -2.54 21.42 -5.51
N LEU A 55 -1.86 20.45 -4.90
CA LEU A 55 -0.57 19.94 -5.33
C LEU A 55 -0.71 18.44 -5.61
N SER A 56 -0.15 18.01 -6.73
CA SER A 56 -0.16 16.62 -7.17
C SER A 56 1.23 16.23 -7.67
N ASP A 57 1.90 15.36 -6.94
CA ASP A 57 3.19 14.80 -7.32
C ASP A 57 3.03 13.71 -8.40
N GLN A 58 3.26 14.08 -9.66
CA GLN A 58 3.20 13.15 -10.78
C GLN A 58 4.43 12.22 -10.84
N LYS A 59 5.55 12.59 -10.22
CA LYS A 59 6.79 11.80 -10.18
C LYS A 59 6.77 10.66 -9.15
N LYS A 60 5.74 10.58 -8.30
CA LYS A 60 5.69 9.60 -7.18
C LYS A 60 6.92 9.70 -6.29
N ALA A 61 7.37 10.92 -6.01
CA ALA A 61 8.53 11.19 -5.20
C ALA A 61 8.16 11.55 -3.75
N TRP A 62 6.89 11.42 -3.35
CA TRP A 62 6.40 11.90 -2.06
C TRP A 62 6.75 13.38 -1.84
N TYR A 63 6.70 14.16 -2.92
CA TYR A 63 7.06 15.57 -2.98
C TYR A 63 8.54 15.90 -2.70
N ASN A 64 9.41 14.91 -2.59
CA ASN A 64 10.85 15.11 -2.33
C ASN A 64 11.58 15.80 -3.49
N THR A 65 11.11 15.61 -4.72
CA THR A 65 11.69 16.22 -5.93
C THR A 65 11.08 17.58 -6.29
N GLY A 66 10.13 18.09 -5.49
CA GLY A 66 9.28 19.21 -5.86
C GLY A 66 8.30 18.91 -7.00
N LEU A 67 7.59 19.93 -7.44
CA LEU A 67 6.67 19.89 -8.59
C LEU A 67 7.33 20.46 -9.83
N ALA A 68 7.34 19.71 -10.94
CA ALA A 68 7.99 20.14 -12.18
C ALA A 68 7.45 21.47 -12.71
N CYS A 69 6.15 21.75 -12.51
CA CYS A 69 5.53 23.02 -12.89
C CYS A 69 6.05 24.25 -12.11
N PHE A 70 6.79 24.06 -11.02
CA PHE A 70 7.39 25.13 -10.22
C PHE A 70 8.90 25.24 -10.38
N GLY A 71 9.56 24.19 -10.87
CA GLY A 71 11.01 24.07 -10.96
C GLY A 71 11.51 22.79 -10.30
N ASP A 72 12.82 22.68 -10.19
CA ASP A 72 13.46 21.48 -9.64
C ASP A 72 13.65 21.58 -8.13
N GLY A 73 13.27 20.52 -7.42
CA GLY A 73 13.54 20.35 -6.00
C GLY A 73 12.44 20.87 -5.08
N VAL A 74 12.49 20.39 -3.83
CA VAL A 74 11.53 20.78 -2.79
C VAL A 74 11.62 22.27 -2.46
N GLU A 75 12.81 22.86 -2.58
CA GLU A 75 13.10 24.26 -2.24
C GLU A 75 12.33 25.22 -3.13
N TYR A 76 12.26 24.93 -4.44
CA TYR A 76 11.49 25.72 -5.38
C TYR A 76 10.00 25.64 -5.08
N THR A 77 9.50 24.44 -4.73
CA THR A 77 8.10 24.27 -4.33
C THR A 77 7.81 25.06 -3.05
N LEU A 78 8.70 25.03 -2.06
CA LEU A 78 8.60 25.81 -0.83
C LEU A 78 8.62 27.33 -1.09
N TYR A 79 9.50 27.78 -2.00
CA TYR A 79 9.58 29.18 -2.41
C TYR A 79 8.25 29.67 -3.00
N ILE A 80 7.69 28.91 -3.95
CA ILE A 80 6.40 29.23 -4.56
C ILE A 80 5.26 29.20 -3.53
N LEU A 81 5.24 28.20 -2.64
CA LEU A 81 4.23 28.13 -1.57
C LEU A 81 4.31 29.34 -0.62
N ASN A 82 5.50 29.79 -0.24
CA ASN A 82 5.65 31.01 0.56
C ASN A 82 5.06 32.23 -0.16
N HIS A 83 5.37 32.41 -1.45
CA HIS A 83 4.80 33.48 -2.25
C HIS A 83 3.27 33.42 -2.34
N LEU A 84 2.70 32.23 -2.56
CA LEU A 84 1.26 32.04 -2.62
C LEU A 84 0.60 32.29 -1.27
N THR A 85 1.19 31.82 -0.16
CA THR A 85 0.65 32.10 1.17
C THR A 85 0.65 33.59 1.50
N ASN A 86 1.62 34.35 0.99
CA ASN A 86 1.63 35.81 1.14
C ASN A 86 0.62 36.49 0.20
N TYR A 87 0.37 35.93 -0.99
CA TYR A 87 -0.61 36.46 -1.94
C TYR A 87 -2.05 36.34 -1.42
N PHE A 88 -2.41 35.19 -0.86
CA PHE A 88 -3.72 34.98 -0.26
C PHE A 88 -3.89 35.70 1.08
N ASP A 89 -2.78 36.09 1.73
CA ASP A 89 -2.73 36.72 3.06
C ASP A 89 -3.72 36.12 4.08
N PRO A 90 -3.72 34.79 4.28
CA PRO A 90 -4.75 34.13 5.08
C PRO A 90 -4.50 34.29 6.58
N ASP A 91 -5.58 34.39 7.35
CA ASP A 91 -5.52 34.36 8.82
C ASP A 91 -4.97 33.02 9.32
N LYS A 92 -5.29 31.93 8.59
CA LYS A 92 -4.90 30.55 8.93
C LYS A 92 -4.57 29.72 7.70
N ILE A 93 -3.52 28.91 7.83
CA ILE A 93 -3.08 27.96 6.81
C ILE A 93 -3.31 26.54 7.31
N PHE A 94 -4.06 25.76 6.53
CA PHE A 94 -4.29 24.34 6.77
C PHE A 94 -3.61 23.52 5.68
N LEU A 95 -2.95 22.43 6.05
CA LEU A 95 -2.31 21.51 5.11
C LEU A 95 -2.97 20.14 5.28
N ILE A 96 -3.49 19.58 4.19
CA ILE A 96 -4.25 18.34 4.24
C ILE A 96 -3.75 17.33 3.21
N GLY A 97 -3.79 16.05 3.55
CA GLY A 97 -3.38 15.00 2.62
C GLY A 97 -3.63 13.59 3.16
N GLY A 98 -3.76 12.62 2.27
CA GLY A 98 -3.81 11.20 2.62
C GLY A 98 -2.69 10.39 1.97
N SER A 99 -2.17 9.36 2.65
CA SER A 99 -1.08 8.51 2.14
C SER A 99 0.15 9.36 1.75
N MET A 100 0.63 9.26 0.51
CA MET A 100 1.64 10.15 -0.08
C MET A 100 1.31 11.65 0.08
N GLY A 101 0.04 12.04 -0.02
CA GLY A 101 -0.38 13.41 0.22
C GLY A 101 -0.22 13.82 1.69
N GLY A 102 -0.44 12.90 2.62
CA GLY A 102 -0.22 13.14 4.04
C GLY A 102 1.25 13.38 4.37
N HIS A 103 2.16 12.68 3.67
CA HIS A 103 3.59 12.97 3.71
C HIS A 103 3.88 14.39 3.23
N GLY A 104 3.34 14.79 2.07
CA GLY A 104 3.49 16.16 1.55
C GLY A 104 2.99 17.23 2.52
N ALA A 105 1.82 17.02 3.13
CA ALA A 105 1.25 17.95 4.12
C ALA A 105 2.16 18.12 5.35
N LEU A 106 2.72 17.02 5.88
CA LEU A 106 3.68 17.08 6.98
C LEU A 106 5.00 17.75 6.57
N LEU A 107 5.59 17.34 5.44
CA LEU A 107 6.84 17.87 4.92
C LEU A 107 6.77 19.40 4.77
N PHE A 108 5.78 19.90 4.04
CA PHE A 108 5.69 21.34 3.79
C PHE A 108 5.23 22.14 5.01
N ALA A 109 4.47 21.57 5.95
CA ALA A 109 4.18 22.26 7.20
C ALA A 109 5.46 22.49 8.02
N SER A 110 6.33 21.47 8.08
CA SER A 110 7.64 21.63 8.72
C SER A 110 8.49 22.68 8.02
N LEU A 111 8.62 22.61 6.70
CA LEU A 111 9.46 23.52 5.91
C LEU A 111 8.94 24.97 5.90
N LEU A 112 7.62 25.18 5.92
CA LEU A 112 7.02 26.51 6.06
C LEU A 112 7.14 27.06 7.49
N GLY A 113 7.34 26.17 8.48
CA GLY A 113 7.39 26.53 9.89
C GLY A 113 6.07 27.10 10.43
N LYS A 114 4.95 26.85 9.75
CA LYS A 114 3.61 27.29 10.14
C LYS A 114 2.54 26.41 9.50
N GLY A 115 1.45 26.21 10.23
CA GLY A 115 0.25 25.59 9.69
C GLY A 115 -0.46 24.63 10.62
N HIS A 116 -1.58 24.15 10.12
CA HIS A 116 -2.49 23.24 10.77
C HIS A 116 -2.62 22.00 9.91
N VAL A 117 -2.07 20.86 10.36
CA VAL A 117 -1.92 19.68 9.51
C VAL A 117 -3.01 18.65 9.79
N LEU A 118 -3.68 18.16 8.75
CA LEU A 118 -4.48 16.94 8.78
C LEU A 118 -3.85 15.91 7.84
N ALA A 119 -3.18 14.91 8.43
CA ALA A 119 -2.55 13.83 7.69
C ALA A 119 -3.31 12.52 7.93
N LEU A 120 -3.87 11.95 6.87
CA LEU A 120 -4.63 10.70 6.90
C LEU A 120 -3.76 9.53 6.41
N SER A 121 -3.35 8.65 7.33
CA SER A 121 -2.43 7.53 7.10
C SER A 121 -1.16 7.95 6.32
N PRO A 122 -0.44 8.99 6.78
CA PRO A 122 0.76 9.43 6.08
C PRO A 122 1.85 8.37 6.17
N GLN A 123 2.64 8.24 5.11
CA GLN A 123 3.88 7.49 5.16
C GLN A 123 5.00 8.43 5.63
N VAL A 124 5.38 8.31 6.90
CA VAL A 124 6.37 9.20 7.55
C VAL A 124 7.80 8.74 7.29
N LEU A 125 7.99 7.42 7.17
CA LEU A 125 9.26 6.76 6.93
C LEU A 125 9.26 6.10 5.55
N LEU A 126 10.20 6.53 4.70
CA LEU A 126 10.43 6.03 3.35
C LEU A 126 11.71 5.19 3.35
N LYS A 127 11.56 3.88 3.12
CA LYS A 127 12.68 2.94 2.91
C LYS A 127 12.52 2.21 1.58
N PRO A 128 13.60 2.01 0.79
CA PRO A 128 13.54 1.41 -0.54
C PRO A 128 12.74 0.10 -0.64
N HIS A 129 12.85 -0.76 0.37
CA HIS A 129 12.16 -2.05 0.40
C HIS A 129 10.73 -1.99 0.93
N TYR A 130 10.25 -0.87 1.46
CA TYR A 130 8.87 -0.75 1.95
C TYR A 130 7.86 -0.63 0.81
N ALA A 131 6.63 -1.05 1.08
CA ALA A 131 5.52 -0.81 0.17
C ALA A 131 5.40 0.69 -0.14
N TRP A 132 5.02 0.98 -1.39
CA TRP A 132 4.79 2.34 -1.87
C TRP A 132 6.00 3.27 -1.65
N TYR A 133 7.23 2.75 -1.80
CA TYR A 133 8.40 3.62 -1.86
C TYR A 133 8.38 4.46 -3.16
N PRO A 134 8.97 5.69 -3.16
CA PRO A 134 9.15 6.47 -4.36
C PRO A 134 9.76 5.69 -5.54
N GLU A 135 9.28 5.92 -6.76
CA GLU A 135 9.78 5.20 -7.95
C GLU A 135 11.22 5.59 -8.32
N ASN A 136 11.69 6.76 -7.89
CA ASN A 136 13.04 7.26 -8.12
C ASN A 136 13.79 7.37 -6.78
N GLU A 137 14.49 6.30 -6.38
CA GLU A 137 15.10 6.17 -5.05
C GLU A 137 16.19 7.21 -4.76
N GLY A 138 16.89 7.69 -5.80
CA GLY A 138 18.03 8.60 -5.66
C GLY A 138 17.67 10.02 -5.20
N ASP A 139 16.39 10.40 -5.27
CA ASP A 139 15.97 11.79 -5.08
C ASP A 139 15.18 12.03 -3.78
N ALA A 140 14.97 11.00 -2.96
CA ALA A 140 14.24 11.13 -1.70
C ALA A 140 15.13 11.78 -0.63
N ARG A 141 15.04 13.10 -0.45
CA ARG A 141 15.82 13.85 0.56
C ARG A 141 15.26 13.75 1.97
N TYR A 142 13.94 13.72 2.12
CA TYR A 142 13.21 13.71 3.39
C TYR A 142 12.58 12.33 3.61
N THR A 143 13.44 11.33 3.81
CA THR A 143 13.02 9.94 3.98
C THR A 143 12.46 9.63 5.37
N ASP A 144 12.76 10.44 6.38
CA ASP A 144 12.18 10.32 7.71
C ASP A 144 11.71 11.69 8.20
N LEU A 145 10.40 11.92 8.11
CA LEU A 145 9.83 13.20 8.54
C LEU A 145 9.89 13.39 10.06
N SER A 146 10.14 12.34 10.86
CA SER A 146 10.28 12.50 12.32
C SER A 146 11.54 13.25 12.74
N GLN A 147 12.50 13.43 11.81
CA GLN A 147 13.71 14.22 12.02
C GLN A 147 13.50 15.73 11.80
N LEU A 148 12.31 16.16 11.37
CA LEU A 148 12.03 17.54 11.05
C LEU A 148 11.41 18.30 12.24
N SER A 149 11.48 19.63 12.20
CA SER A 149 10.91 20.48 13.24
C SER A 149 9.44 20.78 12.98
N PHE A 150 8.61 20.57 13.99
CA PHE A 150 7.18 20.89 13.96
C PHE A 150 6.77 21.85 15.08
N GLU A 151 7.71 22.50 15.77
CA GLU A 151 7.44 23.28 16.99
C GLU A 151 6.36 24.36 16.82
N ASN A 152 6.27 24.94 15.61
CA ASN A 152 5.31 25.99 15.26
C ASN A 152 4.03 25.47 14.58
N ASN A 153 3.91 24.15 14.43
CA ASN A 153 2.82 23.49 13.74
C ASN A 153 1.91 22.78 14.73
N THR A 154 0.64 22.64 14.36
CA THR A 154 -0.26 21.69 15.03
C THR A 154 -0.54 20.52 14.12
N LEU A 155 -0.48 19.32 14.69
CA LEU A 155 -0.59 18.08 13.95
C LEU A 155 -1.86 17.32 14.35
N THR A 156 -2.70 16.99 13.37
CA THR A 156 -3.74 15.98 13.49
C THR A 156 -3.38 14.85 12.54
N VAL A 157 -2.90 13.73 13.08
CA VAL A 157 -2.50 12.56 12.29
C VAL A 157 -3.40 11.38 12.65
N ILE A 158 -4.15 10.90 11.67
CA ILE A 158 -5.08 9.79 11.84
C ILE A 158 -4.57 8.65 10.97
N SER A 159 -4.16 7.56 11.60
CA SER A 159 -3.56 6.40 10.96
C SER A 159 -4.52 5.23 10.92
N SER A 160 -4.43 4.41 9.88
CA SER A 160 -5.13 3.13 9.84
C SER A 160 -4.46 2.12 10.78
N GLU A 161 -5.07 0.96 10.98
CA GLU A 161 -4.44 -0.14 11.74
C GLU A 161 -3.44 -0.96 10.90
N PHE A 162 -3.16 -0.55 9.67
CA PHE A 162 -2.14 -1.18 8.83
C PHE A 162 -0.75 -1.00 9.48
N PRO A 163 0.06 -2.07 9.61
CA PRO A 163 1.34 -2.03 10.33
C PRO A 163 2.28 -0.90 9.92
N LEU A 164 2.40 -0.62 8.62
CA LEU A 164 3.27 0.47 8.13
C LEU A 164 2.73 1.87 8.51
N ASP A 165 1.41 2.02 8.57
CA ASP A 165 0.77 3.27 8.98
C ASP A 165 0.91 3.47 10.49
N VAL A 166 0.78 2.41 11.28
CA VAL A 166 1.02 2.44 12.74
C VAL A 166 2.48 2.78 13.02
N LEU A 167 3.43 2.17 12.29
CA LEU A 167 4.86 2.51 12.40
C LEU A 167 5.08 4.00 12.06
N SER A 168 4.52 4.48 10.95
CA SER A 168 4.61 5.90 10.56
C SER A 168 4.03 6.84 11.61
N LEU A 169 2.88 6.50 12.20
CA LEU A 169 2.28 7.28 13.28
C LEU A 169 3.19 7.28 14.52
N SER A 170 3.74 6.14 14.91
CA SER A 170 4.61 6.05 16.09
C SER A 170 5.88 6.91 15.96
N ARG A 171 6.39 7.08 14.73
CA ARG A 171 7.51 7.97 14.43
C ARG A 171 7.15 9.44 14.60
N ILE A 172 6.00 9.87 14.07
CA ILE A 172 5.61 11.28 14.14
C ILE A 172 4.97 11.67 15.48
N ALA A 173 4.38 10.74 16.22
CA ALA A 173 3.69 11.02 17.49
C ALA A 173 4.61 11.55 18.60
N ASN A 174 5.92 11.31 18.48
CA ASN A 174 6.93 11.73 19.45
C ASN A 174 7.64 13.04 19.07
N VAL A 175 7.31 13.66 17.92
CA VAL A 175 7.94 14.92 17.53
C VAL A 175 7.40 16.09 18.36
N ARG A 176 8.27 17.06 18.61
CA ARG A 176 7.85 18.30 19.26
C ARG A 176 7.01 19.12 18.28
N CYS A 177 5.76 19.37 18.67
CA CYS A 177 4.84 20.24 17.96
C CYS A 177 4.08 21.14 18.94
N ARG A 178 3.41 22.17 18.43
CA ARG A 178 2.62 23.10 19.26
C ARG A 178 1.49 22.35 19.99
N GLU A 179 0.75 21.56 19.21
CA GLU A 179 -0.36 20.72 19.64
C GLU A 179 -0.37 19.47 18.75
N GLY A 180 -0.70 18.31 19.31
CA GLY A 180 -0.68 17.04 18.59
C GLY A 180 -1.89 16.18 18.94
N THR A 181 -2.59 15.68 17.92
CA THR A 181 -3.62 14.65 18.03
C THR A 181 -3.22 13.49 17.13
N PHE A 182 -2.94 12.34 17.73
CA PHE A 182 -2.44 11.15 17.05
C PHE A 182 -3.37 9.98 17.34
N LEU A 183 -3.99 9.41 16.30
CA LEU A 183 -5.05 8.41 16.46
C LEU A 183 -4.82 7.24 15.51
N VAL A 184 -5.05 6.03 16.00
CA VAL A 184 -5.19 4.82 15.18
C VAL A 184 -6.67 4.47 15.08
N VAL A 185 -7.15 4.14 13.88
CA VAL A 185 -8.54 3.76 13.64
C VAL A 185 -8.62 2.38 12.97
N ALA A 186 -9.64 1.60 13.32
CA ALA A 186 -9.89 0.25 12.76
C ALA A 186 -10.45 0.34 11.33
N GLN A 187 -9.63 0.80 10.39
CA GLN A 187 -9.96 1.01 9.00
C GLN A 187 -8.77 0.62 8.11
N GLN A 188 -9.02 0.58 6.79
CA GLN A 188 -7.96 0.41 5.79
C GLN A 188 -7.16 1.70 5.57
N HIS A 189 -6.00 1.60 4.93
CA HIS A 189 -5.08 2.70 4.62
C HIS A 189 -5.75 3.96 4.01
N ASN A 190 -6.72 3.77 3.10
CA ASN A 190 -7.35 4.87 2.36
C ASN A 190 -8.48 5.58 3.13
N LEU A 191 -8.19 6.15 4.29
CA LEU A 191 -9.19 6.78 5.19
C LEU A 191 -10.06 7.85 4.50
N ALA A 192 -9.48 8.70 3.67
CA ALA A 192 -10.21 9.74 2.94
C ALA A 192 -11.29 9.14 2.00
N LYS A 193 -10.99 7.99 1.38
CA LYS A 193 -11.91 7.26 0.52
C LYS A 193 -13.05 6.64 1.32
N VAL A 194 -12.74 6.09 2.50
CA VAL A 194 -13.75 5.56 3.43
C VAL A 194 -14.72 6.66 3.86
N LEU A 195 -14.21 7.84 4.26
CA LEU A 195 -15.06 8.98 4.61
C LEU A 195 -15.90 9.47 3.41
N LYS A 196 -15.32 9.50 2.21
CA LYS A 196 -16.04 9.88 0.98
C LYS A 196 -17.17 8.91 0.66
N ALA A 197 -16.91 7.60 0.72
CA ALA A 197 -17.90 6.56 0.46
C ALA A 197 -19.08 6.62 1.44
N LYS A 198 -18.84 7.08 2.68
CA LYS A 198 -19.88 7.32 3.68
C LYS A 198 -20.58 8.69 3.57
N GLY A 199 -20.17 9.55 2.63
CA GLY A 199 -20.69 10.92 2.51
C GLY A 199 -20.26 11.87 3.64
N LEU A 200 -19.28 11.47 4.47
CA LEU A 200 -18.87 12.22 5.66
C LEU A 200 -17.66 13.14 5.44
N LEU A 201 -16.96 13.00 4.31
CA LEU A 201 -15.69 13.69 4.09
C LEU A 201 -15.77 15.22 4.21
N ALA A 202 -16.80 15.84 3.61
CA ALA A 202 -16.96 17.29 3.68
C ALA A 202 -17.29 17.79 5.09
N GLN A 203 -18.17 17.07 5.80
CA GLN A 203 -18.53 17.39 7.18
C GLN A 203 -17.32 17.25 8.11
N PHE A 204 -16.54 16.18 7.93
CA PHE A 204 -15.30 15.96 8.68
C PHE A 204 -14.28 17.09 8.47
N ILE A 205 -13.97 17.44 7.23
CA ILE A 205 -12.99 18.51 6.94
C ILE A 205 -13.47 19.86 7.48
N ALA A 206 -14.75 20.22 7.27
CA ALA A 206 -15.32 21.46 7.79
C ALA A 206 -15.29 21.52 9.33
N HIS A 207 -15.65 20.42 9.99
CA HIS A 207 -15.61 20.33 11.45
C HIS A 207 -14.18 20.45 11.98
N TRP A 208 -13.21 19.75 11.38
CA TRP A 208 -11.81 19.84 11.78
C TRP A 208 -11.20 21.23 11.54
N ILE A 209 -11.46 21.88 10.41
CA ILE A 209 -10.99 23.25 10.15
C ILE A 209 -11.53 24.22 11.21
N ARG A 210 -12.80 24.07 11.61
CA ARG A 210 -13.46 24.96 12.57
C ARG A 210 -13.04 24.71 14.02
N HIS A 211 -13.00 23.45 14.44
CA HIS A 211 -12.89 23.07 15.85
C HIS A 211 -11.59 22.37 16.20
N ARG A 212 -10.83 21.90 15.21
CA ARG A 212 -9.58 21.16 15.39
C ARG A 212 -9.75 19.81 16.10
N GLU A 213 -10.97 19.34 16.15
CA GLU A 213 -11.36 18.07 16.75
C GLU A 213 -11.50 16.99 15.68
N VAL A 214 -11.20 15.75 16.07
CA VAL A 214 -11.40 14.57 15.24
C VAL A 214 -12.76 13.97 15.55
N ALA A 215 -13.71 14.18 14.65
CA ALA A 215 -15.02 13.55 14.70
C ALA A 215 -15.10 12.33 13.76
N PHE A 216 -16.12 11.49 13.94
CA PHE A 216 -16.49 10.36 13.07
C PHE A 216 -15.53 9.16 13.05
N PHE A 217 -14.52 9.15 13.92
CA PHE A 217 -13.63 8.02 14.11
C PHE A 217 -13.73 7.50 15.54
N GLU A 218 -13.82 6.18 15.67
CA GLU A 218 -13.63 5.51 16.95
C GLU A 218 -12.14 5.13 17.06
N PRO A 219 -11.39 5.73 18.00
CA PRO A 219 -10.01 5.37 18.21
C PRO A 219 -9.90 3.92 18.64
N VAL A 220 -8.89 3.22 18.15
CA VAL A 220 -8.49 1.96 18.74
C VAL A 220 -7.74 2.30 20.03
N ALA A 221 -8.31 1.93 21.19
CA ALA A 221 -7.67 2.16 22.49
C ALA A 221 -6.37 1.37 22.55
N ASP A 222 -5.22 2.05 22.62
CA ASP A 222 -4.02 1.37 22.21
C ASP A 222 -2.66 1.97 22.62
N GLY A 223 -1.80 1.13 23.20
CA GLY A 223 -0.43 1.44 23.59
C GLY A 223 0.61 1.35 22.45
N ARG A 224 0.19 1.23 21.17
CA ARG A 224 1.07 0.97 20.00
C ARG A 224 1.93 2.16 19.54
N LEU A 225 2.05 3.22 20.35
CA LEU A 225 2.88 4.40 20.04
C LEU A 225 4.17 4.47 20.88
N GLY A 226 4.36 3.56 21.83
CA GLY A 226 5.58 3.51 22.65
C GLY A 226 6.79 2.97 21.91
N ALA A 227 7.99 3.47 22.25
CA ALA A 227 9.25 3.10 21.60
C ALA A 227 9.49 1.57 21.50
N PRO A 228 9.30 0.76 22.56
CA PRO A 228 9.52 -0.69 22.47
C PRO A 228 8.60 -1.38 21.45
N TYR A 229 7.36 -0.90 21.33
CA TYR A 229 6.40 -1.41 20.36
C TYR A 229 6.83 -1.01 18.93
N SER A 230 7.16 0.27 18.72
CA SER A 230 7.54 0.76 17.39
C SER A 230 8.83 0.13 16.87
N GLU A 231 9.82 -0.10 17.74
CA GLU A 231 11.10 -0.73 17.37
C GLU A 231 10.89 -2.20 16.97
N ALA A 232 10.09 -2.95 17.74
CA ALA A 232 9.73 -4.31 17.39
C ALA A 232 8.92 -4.37 16.09
N LEU A 233 8.00 -3.42 15.89
CA LEU A 233 7.18 -3.35 14.68
C LEU A 233 8.04 -3.05 13.46
N GLU A 234 8.97 -2.11 13.58
CA GLU A 234 9.93 -1.83 12.53
C GLU A 234 10.81 -3.03 12.23
N ALA A 235 11.37 -3.70 13.23
CA ALA A 235 12.18 -4.91 13.02
C ALA A 235 11.41 -6.00 12.26
N LEU A 236 10.13 -6.22 12.65
CA LEU A 236 9.23 -7.14 11.95
C LEU A 236 9.06 -6.73 10.48
N LEU A 237 8.72 -5.47 10.22
CA LEU A 237 8.43 -4.98 8.87
C LEU A 237 9.69 -4.93 8.00
N ASP A 238 10.81 -4.42 8.53
CA ASP A 238 12.09 -4.31 7.84
C ASP A 238 12.58 -5.65 7.31
N ALA A 239 12.59 -6.66 8.19
CA ALA A 239 12.95 -8.02 7.81
C ALA A 239 11.93 -8.65 6.86
N SER A 240 10.63 -8.46 7.09
CA SER A 240 9.58 -9.05 6.25
C SER A 240 9.58 -8.50 4.82
N TYR A 241 9.70 -7.18 4.65
CA TYR A 241 9.76 -6.54 3.35
C TYR A 241 10.99 -6.95 2.53
N GLN A 242 12.11 -7.24 3.21
CA GLN A 242 13.32 -7.79 2.59
C GLN A 242 13.28 -9.33 2.42
N ALA A 243 12.17 -9.99 2.75
CA ALA A 243 12.03 -11.44 2.78
C ALA A 243 13.09 -12.16 3.67
N LYS A 244 13.62 -11.47 4.68
CA LYS A 244 14.52 -12.01 5.71
C LYS A 244 13.70 -12.62 6.85
N TRP A 245 12.93 -13.65 6.54
CA TRP A 245 11.91 -14.19 7.45
C TRP A 245 12.45 -14.67 8.80
N LYS A 246 13.68 -15.20 8.83
CA LYS A 246 14.34 -15.62 10.08
C LYS A 246 14.59 -14.43 11.01
N ASP A 247 14.99 -13.30 10.45
CA ASP A 247 15.27 -12.06 11.20
C ASP A 247 13.98 -11.41 11.71
N ALA A 248 12.86 -11.62 11.00
CA ALA A 248 11.53 -11.16 11.40
C ALA A 248 10.93 -11.97 12.57
N LEU A 249 11.44 -13.18 12.83
CA LEU A 249 10.83 -14.15 13.74
C LEU A 249 10.79 -13.67 15.21
N PRO A 250 11.86 -13.10 15.79
CA PRO A 250 11.83 -12.64 17.19
C PRO A 250 10.75 -11.58 17.45
N ALA A 251 10.58 -10.64 16.52
CA ALA A 251 9.56 -9.61 16.62
C ALA A 251 8.15 -10.21 16.45
N ALA A 252 7.96 -11.15 15.52
CA ALA A 252 6.70 -11.88 15.38
C ALA A 252 6.34 -12.65 16.65
N ASP A 253 7.30 -13.31 17.29
CA ASP A 253 7.13 -14.01 18.56
C ASP A 253 6.72 -13.05 19.68
N LEU A 254 7.39 -11.90 19.81
CA LEU A 254 7.01 -10.88 20.77
C LEU A 254 5.56 -10.43 20.57
N PHE A 255 5.18 -10.13 19.33
CA PHE A 255 3.80 -9.73 19.06
C PHE A 255 2.81 -10.85 19.29
N SER A 256 3.17 -12.11 19.00
CA SER A 256 2.28 -13.27 19.18
C SER A 256 1.74 -13.41 20.60
N LEU A 257 2.49 -12.94 21.60
CA LEU A 257 2.17 -12.99 23.03
C LEU A 257 1.28 -11.83 23.50
N SER A 258 1.12 -10.76 22.70
CA SER A 258 0.31 -9.61 23.08
C SER A 258 -1.17 -9.82 22.74
N GLN A 259 -2.07 -9.47 23.67
CA GLN A 259 -3.48 -9.32 23.34
C GLN A 259 -3.63 -8.07 22.47
N ARG A 260 -3.97 -8.29 21.19
CA ARG A 260 -4.06 -7.22 20.21
C ARG A 260 -5.30 -7.35 19.35
N ASN A 261 -5.89 -6.20 19.03
CA ASN A 261 -7.02 -6.10 18.12
C ASN A 261 -6.57 -5.50 16.79
N SER A 262 -5.74 -6.23 16.03
CA SER A 262 -5.42 -5.86 14.65
C SER A 262 -5.28 -7.08 13.76
N HIS A 263 -6.16 -7.15 12.75
CA HIS A 263 -6.17 -8.24 11.78
C HIS A 263 -5.00 -8.17 10.80
N TYR A 264 -4.50 -6.97 10.47
CA TYR A 264 -3.33 -6.80 9.62
C TYR A 264 -2.05 -7.31 10.29
N LEU A 265 -1.84 -7.00 11.57
CA LEU A 265 -0.68 -7.50 12.31
C LEU A 265 -0.76 -9.02 12.49
N ASP A 266 -1.95 -9.58 12.73
CA ASP A 266 -2.15 -11.03 12.74
C ASP A 266 -1.76 -11.67 11.40
N CYS A 267 -2.17 -11.09 10.28
CA CYS A 267 -1.76 -11.54 8.96
C CYS A 267 -0.24 -11.44 8.74
N GLN A 268 0.40 -10.38 9.24
CA GLN A 268 1.85 -10.21 9.13
C GLN A 268 2.61 -11.27 9.94
N ILE A 269 2.13 -11.62 11.13
CA ILE A 269 2.71 -12.68 11.97
C ILE A 269 2.50 -14.04 11.32
N ALA A 270 1.30 -14.30 10.79
CA ALA A 270 1.01 -15.51 10.04
C ALA A 270 1.97 -15.67 8.86
N LEU A 271 2.17 -14.61 8.07
CA LEU A 271 3.12 -14.55 6.97
C LEU A 271 4.56 -14.90 7.43
N THR A 272 5.04 -14.28 8.51
CA THR A 272 6.38 -14.57 9.05
C THR A 272 6.53 -16.01 9.50
N TYR A 273 5.55 -16.56 10.22
CA TYR A 273 5.56 -17.96 10.64
C TYR A 273 5.50 -18.94 9.47
N PHE A 274 4.68 -18.64 8.46
CA PHE A 274 4.55 -19.46 7.25
C PHE A 274 5.91 -19.63 6.56
N PHE A 275 6.61 -18.52 6.32
CA PHE A 275 7.91 -18.57 5.63
C PHE A 275 9.06 -19.15 6.47
N ASN A 276 8.88 -19.27 7.78
CA ASN A 276 9.77 -20.01 8.67
C ASN A 276 9.36 -21.48 8.87
N GLY A 277 8.31 -21.96 8.19
CA GLY A 277 7.83 -23.35 8.28
C GLY A 277 7.04 -23.67 9.56
N ARG A 278 6.65 -22.66 10.34
CA ARG A 278 5.82 -22.78 11.55
C ARG A 278 4.33 -22.77 11.17
N PHE A 279 3.90 -23.82 10.47
CA PHE A 279 2.59 -23.85 9.80
C PHE A 279 1.40 -23.84 10.75
N GLU A 280 1.50 -24.53 11.90
CA GLU A 280 0.40 -24.57 12.88
C GLU A 280 0.19 -23.20 13.54
N GLU A 281 1.28 -22.55 13.97
CA GLU A 281 1.20 -21.21 14.54
C GLU A 281 0.78 -20.18 13.49
N SER A 282 1.27 -20.31 12.26
CA SER A 282 0.86 -19.46 11.14
C SER A 282 -0.64 -19.59 10.85
N LEU A 283 -1.18 -20.82 10.80
CA LEU A 283 -2.59 -21.08 10.56
C LEU A 283 -3.46 -20.42 11.63
N LYS A 284 -3.08 -20.51 12.91
CA LYS A 284 -3.79 -19.85 14.02
C LYS A 284 -3.92 -18.34 13.80
N PHE A 285 -2.83 -17.67 13.42
CA PHE A 285 -2.88 -16.21 13.22
C PHE A 285 -3.57 -15.81 11.92
N ALA A 286 -3.48 -16.63 10.86
CA ALA A 286 -4.26 -16.43 9.65
C ALA A 286 -5.76 -16.54 9.95
N GLU A 287 -6.18 -17.54 10.74
CA GLU A 287 -7.55 -17.73 11.17
C GLU A 287 -8.06 -16.54 11.98
N MET A 288 -7.30 -16.12 13.00
CA MET A 288 -7.64 -14.93 13.80
C MET A 288 -7.84 -13.68 12.94
N SER A 289 -6.99 -13.49 11.92
CA SER A 289 -7.12 -12.38 10.98
C SER A 289 -8.41 -12.47 10.15
N THR A 290 -8.74 -13.66 9.61
CA THR A 290 -9.98 -13.87 8.85
C THR A 290 -11.25 -13.69 9.69
N VAL A 291 -11.22 -14.11 10.97
CA VAL A 291 -12.37 -13.92 11.88
C VAL A 291 -12.58 -12.45 12.21
N LYS A 292 -11.50 -11.68 12.42
CA LYS A 292 -11.57 -10.24 12.73
C LYS A 292 -11.99 -9.42 11.51
N ALA A 293 -11.57 -9.81 10.31
CA ALA A 293 -11.88 -9.10 9.07
C ALA A 293 -12.15 -10.10 7.93
N PRO A 294 -13.39 -10.64 7.83
CA PRO A 294 -13.75 -11.63 6.82
C PRO A 294 -13.57 -11.15 5.38
N GLN A 295 -13.58 -9.83 5.15
CA GLN A 295 -13.33 -9.19 3.86
C GLN A 295 -11.84 -9.04 3.51
N TYR A 296 -10.91 -9.36 4.43
CA TYR A 296 -9.48 -9.17 4.21
C TYR A 296 -8.85 -10.41 3.54
N ILE A 297 -8.93 -10.43 2.21
CA ILE A 297 -8.53 -11.55 1.35
C ILE A 297 -7.08 -12.03 1.60
N ASN A 298 -6.14 -11.14 1.93
CA ASN A 298 -4.75 -11.52 2.16
C ASN A 298 -4.57 -12.49 3.33
N ALA A 299 -5.43 -12.42 4.36
CA ALA A 299 -5.37 -13.37 5.48
C ALA A 299 -5.68 -14.80 5.02
N TYR A 300 -6.65 -14.94 4.12
CA TYR A 300 -7.01 -16.23 3.55
C TYR A 300 -5.86 -16.82 2.72
N VAL A 301 -4.97 -16.00 2.15
CA VAL A 301 -3.88 -16.49 1.28
C VAL A 301 -2.99 -17.40 2.10
N TYR A 302 -2.64 -16.94 3.31
CA TYR A 302 -1.83 -17.71 4.24
C TYR A 302 -2.65 -18.80 4.91
N TYR A 303 -3.94 -18.61 5.19
CA TYR A 303 -4.80 -19.67 5.72
C TYR A 303 -4.82 -20.90 4.78
N VAL A 304 -5.16 -20.70 3.51
CA VAL A 304 -5.20 -21.74 2.49
C VAL A 304 -3.81 -22.32 2.21
N ALA A 305 -2.78 -21.46 2.12
CA ALA A 305 -1.41 -21.93 1.90
C ALA A 305 -0.90 -22.79 3.08
N ASN A 306 -1.25 -22.49 4.33
CA ASN A 306 -0.91 -23.32 5.48
C ASN A 306 -1.57 -24.70 5.40
N LEU A 307 -2.89 -24.75 5.17
CA LEU A 307 -3.63 -26.02 5.01
C LEU A 307 -3.04 -26.87 3.89
N ALA A 308 -2.72 -26.25 2.75
CA ALA A 308 -2.05 -26.89 1.62
C ALA A 308 -0.66 -27.42 1.99
N ALA A 309 0.16 -26.63 2.68
CA ALA A 309 1.50 -27.01 3.13
C ALA A 309 1.49 -28.18 4.14
N MET A 310 0.42 -28.27 4.95
CA MET A 310 0.15 -29.36 5.89
C MET A 310 -0.54 -30.57 5.25
N GLY A 311 -0.90 -30.52 3.96
CA GLY A 311 -1.55 -31.62 3.24
C GLY A 311 -3.06 -31.75 3.50
N VAL A 312 -3.69 -30.76 4.13
CA VAL A 312 -5.13 -30.74 4.47
C VAL A 312 -5.94 -30.15 3.30
N TRP A 313 -5.83 -30.80 2.15
CA TRP A 313 -6.31 -30.28 0.86
C TRP A 313 -7.81 -30.01 0.79
N HIS A 314 -8.62 -30.89 1.36
CA HIS A 314 -10.08 -30.75 1.31
C HIS A 314 -10.55 -29.47 2.01
N LYS A 315 -9.93 -29.10 3.14
CA LYS A 315 -10.22 -27.83 3.83
C LYS A 315 -9.69 -26.63 3.05
N ALA A 316 -8.50 -26.74 2.46
CA ALA A 316 -7.94 -25.68 1.65
C ALA A 316 -8.86 -25.30 0.48
N LEU A 317 -9.47 -26.31 -0.16
CA LEU A 317 -10.42 -26.10 -1.27
C LEU A 317 -11.79 -25.58 -0.79
N SER A 318 -12.31 -26.02 0.37
CA SER A 318 -13.60 -25.51 0.84
C SER A 318 -13.57 -24.01 1.16
N PHE A 319 -12.45 -23.50 1.67
CA PHE A 319 -12.27 -22.07 1.92
C PHE A 319 -12.02 -21.26 0.64
N TYR A 320 -11.58 -21.91 -0.43
CA TYR A 320 -11.39 -21.24 -1.70
C TYR A 320 -12.73 -20.78 -2.29
N ASP A 321 -13.77 -21.61 -2.27
CA ASP A 321 -15.09 -21.25 -2.81
C ASP A 321 -15.66 -19.99 -2.12
N GLU A 322 -15.43 -19.87 -0.81
CA GLU A 322 -15.78 -18.68 -0.01
C GLU A 322 -14.96 -17.45 -0.42
N CYS A 323 -13.65 -17.61 -0.64
CA CYS A 323 -12.77 -16.51 -1.07
C CYS A 323 -13.11 -16.01 -2.48
N VAL A 324 -13.46 -16.90 -3.40
CA VAL A 324 -13.89 -16.52 -4.76
C VAL A 324 -15.12 -15.64 -4.69
N TRP A 325 -16.09 -16.03 -3.87
CA TRP A 325 -17.31 -15.26 -3.70
C TRP A 325 -17.00 -13.84 -3.21
N LEU A 326 -16.14 -13.70 -2.19
CA LEU A 326 -15.67 -12.39 -1.69
C LEU A 326 -14.89 -11.58 -2.75
N GLN A 327 -14.08 -12.23 -3.58
CA GLN A 327 -13.36 -11.56 -4.67
C GLN A 327 -14.30 -11.03 -5.75
N VAL A 328 -15.31 -11.80 -6.11
CA VAL A 328 -16.34 -11.38 -7.08
C VAL A 328 -17.10 -10.17 -6.57
N GLU A 329 -17.53 -10.18 -5.30
CA GLU A 329 -18.22 -9.04 -4.72
C GLU A 329 -17.36 -7.77 -4.67
N SER A 330 -16.05 -7.92 -4.46
CA SER A 330 -15.09 -6.80 -4.44
C SER A 330 -14.58 -6.36 -5.82
N GLY A 331 -15.06 -6.99 -6.90
CA GLY A 331 -14.63 -6.70 -8.27
C GLY A 331 -13.20 -7.13 -8.60
N GLN A 332 -12.59 -7.99 -7.77
CA GLN A 332 -11.27 -8.57 -8.00
C GLN A 332 -11.36 -9.82 -8.90
N PRO A 333 -10.31 -10.15 -9.67
CA PRO A 333 -10.27 -11.41 -10.41
C PRO A 333 -10.35 -12.62 -9.47
N LYS A 334 -11.22 -13.58 -9.80
CA LYS A 334 -11.49 -14.80 -9.02
C LYS A 334 -10.25 -15.67 -8.76
N ASP A 335 -9.23 -15.54 -9.61
CA ASP A 335 -8.03 -16.36 -9.65
C ASP A 335 -6.81 -15.71 -8.98
N ALA A 336 -6.83 -14.39 -8.73
CA ALA A 336 -5.68 -13.65 -8.20
C ALA A 336 -5.23 -14.17 -6.82
N PHE A 337 -6.20 -14.58 -6.00
CA PHE A 337 -5.96 -15.13 -4.67
C PHE A 337 -5.16 -16.44 -4.71
N LEU A 338 -5.66 -17.42 -5.48
CA LEU A 338 -5.03 -18.73 -5.55
C LEU A 338 -3.67 -18.69 -6.24
N VAL A 339 -3.48 -17.81 -7.23
CA VAL A 339 -2.15 -17.57 -7.81
C VAL A 339 -1.17 -17.15 -6.71
N SER A 340 -1.58 -16.23 -5.83
CA SER A 340 -0.77 -15.80 -4.68
C SER A 340 -0.48 -16.95 -3.71
N CYS A 341 -1.47 -17.81 -3.40
CA CYS A 341 -1.26 -19.02 -2.60
C CYS A 341 -0.24 -19.97 -3.22
N ALA A 342 -0.36 -20.23 -4.53
CA ALA A 342 0.57 -21.10 -5.26
C ALA A 342 1.99 -20.54 -5.27
N ASP A 343 2.15 -19.22 -5.40
CA ASP A 343 3.46 -18.57 -5.34
C ASP A 343 4.09 -18.66 -3.94
N ALA A 344 3.30 -18.48 -2.88
CA ALA A 344 3.77 -18.66 -1.51
C ALA A 344 4.28 -20.10 -1.27
N LEU A 345 3.53 -21.10 -1.71
CA LEU A 345 3.93 -22.52 -1.64
C LEU A 345 5.18 -22.82 -2.48
N GLY A 346 5.29 -22.21 -3.67
CA GLY A 346 6.45 -22.33 -4.54
C GLY A 346 7.73 -21.82 -3.87
N LYS A 347 7.68 -20.65 -3.22
CA LYS A 347 8.81 -20.06 -2.47
C LYS A 347 9.29 -20.97 -1.33
N LEU A 348 8.39 -21.72 -0.70
CA LEU A 348 8.73 -22.73 0.32
C LEU A 348 9.21 -24.07 -0.25
N ARG A 349 9.40 -24.17 -1.56
CA ARG A 349 9.72 -25.43 -2.27
C ARG A 349 8.68 -26.54 -2.05
N LYS A 350 7.44 -26.20 -1.68
CA LYS A 350 6.31 -27.12 -1.59
C LYS A 350 5.71 -27.34 -2.99
N ARG A 351 6.54 -27.82 -3.93
CA ARG A 351 6.23 -27.82 -5.37
C ARG A 351 4.96 -28.59 -5.73
N ARG A 352 4.74 -29.77 -5.16
CA ARG A 352 3.52 -30.56 -5.39
C ARG A 352 2.26 -29.86 -4.88
N ALA A 353 2.39 -29.12 -3.79
CA ALA A 353 1.29 -28.34 -3.23
C ALA A 353 0.95 -27.16 -4.15
N ALA A 354 1.97 -26.42 -4.61
CA ALA A 354 1.81 -25.34 -5.56
C ALA A 354 1.20 -25.81 -6.89
N ILE A 355 1.64 -26.96 -7.43
CA ILE A 355 1.08 -27.57 -8.66
C ILE A 355 -0.44 -27.77 -8.52
N ARG A 356 -0.90 -28.39 -7.43
CA ARG A 356 -2.33 -28.65 -7.22
C ARG A 356 -3.15 -27.36 -7.17
N VAL A 357 -2.65 -26.33 -6.49
CA VAL A 357 -3.32 -25.03 -6.44
C VAL A 357 -3.39 -24.40 -7.84
N ARG A 358 -2.31 -24.48 -8.63
CA ARG A 358 -2.29 -23.93 -10.00
C ARG A 358 -3.14 -24.71 -11.00
N GLU A 359 -3.22 -26.03 -10.86
CA GLU A 359 -4.14 -26.87 -11.62
C GLU A 359 -5.58 -26.42 -11.35
N HIS A 360 -5.93 -26.19 -10.07
CA HIS A 360 -7.25 -25.69 -9.71
C HIS A 360 -7.53 -24.28 -10.25
N VAL A 361 -6.55 -23.36 -10.21
CA VAL A 361 -6.65 -22.04 -10.86
C VAL A 361 -7.00 -22.13 -12.34
N ARG A 362 -6.51 -23.16 -13.04
CA ARG A 362 -6.81 -23.36 -14.46
C ARG A 362 -8.23 -23.88 -14.67
N GLU A 363 -8.71 -24.75 -13.79
CA GLU A 363 -10.07 -25.33 -13.85
C GLU A 363 -11.16 -24.28 -13.66
N ILE A 364 -10.95 -23.33 -12.75
CA ILE A 364 -11.92 -22.28 -12.41
C ILE A 364 -12.03 -21.20 -13.51
N GLY A 365 -11.01 -21.11 -14.38
CA GLY A 365 -10.84 -19.99 -15.30
C GLY A 365 -10.64 -18.64 -14.61
N GLY A 366 -10.70 -17.54 -15.35
CA GLY A 366 -10.53 -16.21 -14.77
C GLY A 366 -9.96 -15.21 -15.75
N ASN A 367 -9.13 -14.29 -15.23
CA ASN A 367 -8.52 -13.27 -16.06
C ASN A 367 -7.53 -13.92 -17.05
N PRO A 368 -7.67 -13.70 -18.37
CA PRO A 368 -6.80 -14.36 -19.36
C PRO A 368 -5.30 -14.12 -19.15
N GLY A 369 -4.91 -12.94 -18.66
CA GLY A 369 -3.51 -12.61 -18.36
C GLY A 369 -2.99 -13.39 -17.15
N LEU A 370 -3.77 -13.49 -16.08
CA LEU A 370 -3.44 -14.30 -14.91
C LEU A 370 -3.39 -15.80 -15.25
N GLN A 371 -4.30 -16.28 -16.10
CA GLN A 371 -4.32 -17.67 -16.55
C GLN A 371 -3.08 -18.05 -17.37
N ARG A 372 -2.63 -17.17 -18.27
CA ARG A 372 -1.36 -17.38 -19.00
C ARG A 372 -0.17 -17.44 -18.06
N GLY A 373 -0.05 -16.47 -17.15
CA GLY A 373 0.99 -16.47 -16.13
C GLY A 373 0.95 -17.71 -15.24
N ASN A 374 -0.23 -18.14 -14.82
CA ASN A 374 -0.44 -19.35 -14.05
C ASN A 374 0.01 -20.61 -14.81
N THR A 375 -0.37 -20.73 -16.06
CA THR A 375 -0.05 -21.88 -16.93
C THR A 375 1.46 -21.99 -17.15
N PHE A 376 2.15 -20.87 -17.41
CA PHE A 376 3.62 -20.83 -17.46
C PHE A 376 4.26 -21.35 -16.17
N GLN A 377 3.80 -20.85 -15.02
CA GLN A 377 4.31 -21.25 -13.72
C GLN A 377 4.03 -22.73 -13.39
N LEU A 378 2.86 -23.24 -13.79
CA LEU A 378 2.49 -24.65 -13.64
C LEU A 378 3.44 -25.55 -14.44
N GLY A 379 3.71 -25.19 -15.69
CA GLY A 379 4.66 -25.92 -16.53
C GLY A 379 6.06 -25.96 -15.90
N ARG A 380 6.54 -24.83 -15.37
CA ARG A 380 7.83 -24.73 -14.66
C ARG A 380 7.86 -25.62 -13.42
N LEU A 381 6.81 -25.60 -12.60
CA LEU A 381 6.74 -26.45 -11.41
C LEU A 381 6.72 -27.95 -11.75
N HIS A 382 6.03 -28.35 -12.83
CA HIS A 382 6.08 -29.74 -13.30
C HIS A 382 7.49 -30.16 -13.72
N PHE A 383 8.25 -29.27 -14.38
CA PHE A 383 9.65 -29.51 -14.72
C PHE A 383 10.50 -29.70 -13.46
N GLU A 384 10.39 -28.79 -12.48
CA GLU A 384 11.15 -28.84 -11.23
C GLU A 384 10.92 -30.13 -10.41
N VAL A 385 9.77 -30.79 -10.56
CA VAL A 385 9.47 -32.08 -9.89
C VAL A 385 9.74 -33.31 -10.77
N GLY A 386 10.36 -33.14 -11.94
CA GLY A 386 10.69 -34.22 -12.87
C GLY A 386 9.51 -34.74 -13.70
N ALA A 387 8.36 -34.07 -13.69
CA ALA A 387 7.18 -34.44 -14.47
C ALA A 387 7.26 -33.89 -15.91
N LEU A 388 8.30 -34.28 -16.65
CA LEU A 388 8.67 -33.70 -17.94
C LEU A 388 7.54 -33.76 -18.99
N LYS A 389 6.80 -34.89 -19.04
CA LYS A 389 5.67 -35.05 -19.96
C LYS A 389 4.58 -34.00 -19.71
N LYS A 390 4.14 -33.85 -18.45
CA LYS A 390 3.15 -32.85 -18.04
C LYS A 390 3.65 -31.43 -18.27
N SER A 391 4.92 -31.16 -17.98
CA SER A 391 5.54 -29.85 -18.25
C SER A 391 5.41 -29.51 -19.73
N ARG A 392 5.82 -30.41 -20.62
CA ARG A 392 5.71 -30.25 -22.08
C ARG A 392 4.26 -30.03 -22.53
N GLU A 393 3.32 -30.82 -22.03
CA GLU A 393 1.89 -30.65 -22.33
C GLU A 393 1.40 -29.25 -21.97
N VAL A 394 1.77 -28.74 -20.78
CA VAL A 394 1.39 -27.40 -20.32
C VAL A 394 2.00 -26.30 -21.18
N PHE A 395 3.27 -26.40 -21.56
CA PHE A 395 3.89 -25.40 -22.44
C PHE A 395 3.37 -25.43 -23.86
N ASN A 396 3.11 -26.60 -24.43
CA ASN A 396 2.51 -26.70 -25.76
C ASN A 396 1.14 -26.03 -25.79
N ALA A 397 0.28 -26.31 -24.80
CA ALA A 397 -1.02 -25.65 -24.68
C ALA A 397 -0.89 -24.13 -24.60
N LEU A 398 0.10 -23.64 -23.84
CA LEU A 398 0.37 -22.21 -23.73
C LEU A 398 0.82 -21.59 -25.07
N MET A 399 1.64 -22.30 -25.86
CA MET A 399 2.09 -21.85 -27.19
C MET A 399 0.96 -21.82 -28.21
N ASP A 400 0.04 -22.80 -28.16
CA ASP A 400 -1.12 -22.89 -29.05
C ASP A 400 -2.12 -21.73 -28.84
N GLU A 401 -2.12 -21.12 -27.65
CA GLU A 401 -2.95 -19.94 -27.33
C GLU A 401 -2.44 -18.62 -27.95
N GLY A 402 -1.33 -18.62 -28.67
CA GLY A 402 -0.82 -17.46 -29.42
C GLY A 402 -0.23 -16.36 -28.53
N ILE A 403 0.84 -16.68 -27.79
CA ILE A 403 1.47 -15.74 -26.86
C ILE A 403 2.28 -14.64 -27.58
N ASP A 404 2.31 -13.44 -26.97
CA ASP A 404 3.26 -12.38 -27.30
C ASP A 404 4.74 -12.85 -27.18
N ASP A 405 5.59 -12.38 -28.09
CA ASP A 405 7.01 -12.77 -28.28
C ASP A 405 7.82 -12.95 -26.99
N TRP A 406 7.58 -12.15 -25.95
CA TRP A 406 8.37 -12.17 -24.71
C TRP A 406 8.21 -13.46 -23.88
N MET A 407 6.99 -13.99 -23.73
CA MET A 407 6.77 -15.21 -22.94
C MET A 407 7.22 -16.45 -23.71
N SER A 408 7.10 -16.45 -25.04
CA SER A 408 7.66 -17.47 -25.92
C SER A 408 9.19 -17.45 -25.89
N GLN A 409 9.82 -16.27 -25.89
CA GLN A 409 11.26 -16.13 -25.70
C GLN A 409 11.72 -16.66 -24.34
N ARG A 410 11.04 -16.32 -23.23
CA ARG A 410 11.40 -16.87 -21.92
C ARG A 410 11.17 -18.37 -21.81
N ALA A 411 10.07 -18.88 -22.36
CA ALA A 411 9.86 -20.32 -22.46
C ALA A 411 10.99 -20.94 -23.30
N ALA A 412 11.41 -20.36 -24.42
CA ALA A 412 12.55 -20.85 -25.18
C ALA A 412 13.87 -20.82 -24.37
N GLU A 413 14.15 -19.73 -23.64
CA GLU A 413 15.35 -19.58 -22.80
C GLU A 413 15.46 -20.63 -21.70
N PHE A 414 14.36 -20.98 -21.02
CA PHE A 414 14.37 -22.02 -19.99
C PHE A 414 14.44 -23.45 -20.56
N TYR A 415 14.08 -23.63 -21.84
CA TYR A 415 13.90 -24.96 -22.44
C TYR A 415 14.98 -25.36 -23.47
N LEU A 416 15.84 -24.44 -23.93
CA LEU A 416 16.65 -24.70 -25.12
C LEU A 416 17.79 -25.74 -25.00
N PRO A 417 18.54 -25.93 -23.90
CA PRO A 417 19.62 -26.93 -23.93
C PRO A 417 19.12 -28.37 -23.70
N GLU A 418 18.36 -28.60 -22.64
CA GLU A 418 17.99 -29.96 -22.20
C GLU A 418 16.72 -30.48 -22.89
N LEU A 419 15.74 -29.61 -23.20
CA LEU A 419 14.56 -30.02 -23.95
C LEU A 419 14.87 -30.19 -25.45
N ALA A 420 15.73 -29.34 -26.04
CA ALA A 420 16.15 -29.54 -27.43
C ALA A 420 16.97 -30.82 -27.59
N ALA A 421 17.85 -31.15 -26.63
CA ALA A 421 18.58 -32.42 -26.63
C ALA A 421 17.65 -33.64 -26.48
N ALA A 422 16.66 -33.58 -25.58
CA ALA A 422 15.70 -34.65 -25.38
C ALA A 422 14.68 -34.79 -26.53
N LEU A 423 14.33 -33.70 -27.22
CA LEU A 423 13.51 -33.73 -28.43
C LEU A 423 14.29 -34.27 -29.62
N ALA A 424 15.54 -33.84 -29.82
CA ALA A 424 16.43 -34.37 -30.87
C ALA A 424 16.69 -35.87 -30.72
N ALA A 425 16.88 -36.37 -29.49
CA ALA A 425 17.09 -37.79 -29.20
C ALA A 425 15.84 -38.67 -29.31
N ALA A 426 14.64 -38.08 -29.37
CA ALA A 426 13.38 -38.79 -29.55
C ALA A 426 12.85 -38.74 -30.99
N SER A 427 13.42 -37.87 -31.83
CA SER A 427 13.22 -37.79 -33.28
C SER A 427 14.28 -38.52 -34.11
N ALA A 428 15.28 -39.11 -33.44
CA ALA A 428 16.21 -40.10 -33.97
C ALA A 428 15.82 -41.49 -33.46
#